data_AF-A0A5C8BZK0-F1
#
_entry.id   AF-A0A5C8BZK0-F1
#
_cell.length_a   1.000
_cell.length_b   1.000
_cell.length_c   1.000
_cell.angle_alpha   90.00
_cell.angle_beta   90.00
_cell.angle_gamma   90.00
#
_symmetry.space_group_name_H-M   'P 1'
#
loop_
_entity.id
_entity.type
_entity.pdbx_description
1 polymer ?
#
loop_
_entity_poly.entity_id
_entity_poly.type
_entity_poly.pdbx_seq_one_letter_code
_entity_poly.pdbx_strand_id
1 'polypeptide(L)'
;MAFLQWGSRTNETVNAWASKVDGPTGLAARDATGALVLAVRVLRWPTLFLLVITAPILIAPGLIAGLSDGPVATIAAIVLAVEVIVWGAFSWRRLQILRAIEDPEDLATQIGVAAQMSGRPAEIAGELTSLAKQGGVKLMSRLRAMWSRKDPDVVWIRNVSDLDRARWFFPPTIGHTALMAVAMLWLVPVSAVVGFLLFVAAIAN
;
A
#
# COMPACT_ATOMS: atom_id res chain seq x y z
N MET A 1 0.84 18.84 19.01
CA MET A 1 2.30 19.01 18.92
C MET A 1 3.11 17.70 18.88
N ALA A 2 2.52 16.51 19.04
CA ALA A 2 3.25 15.24 19.00
C ALA A 2 3.71 14.78 17.58
N PHE A 3 3.06 15.27 16.52
CA PHE A 3 3.41 14.89 15.13
C PHE A 3 4.75 15.45 14.63
N LEU A 4 5.15 16.63 15.08
CA LEU A 4 6.42 17.26 14.65
C LEU A 4 7.65 16.58 15.27
N GLN A 5 7.50 16.04 16.48
CA GLN A 5 8.57 15.38 17.23
C GLN A 5 8.90 13.96 16.70
N TRP A 6 7.94 13.34 16.01
CA TRP A 6 8.15 12.06 15.33
C TRP A 6 8.97 12.22 14.05
N GLY A 7 8.62 13.21 13.21
CA GLY A 7 9.35 13.50 11.98
C GLY A 7 10.81 13.88 12.20
N SER A 8 11.13 14.64 13.27
CA SER A 8 12.52 15.03 13.57
C SER A 8 13.40 13.83 13.97
N ARG A 9 12.86 12.88 14.74
CA ARG A 9 13.58 11.66 15.15
C ARG A 9 13.82 10.70 14.00
N THR A 10 12.84 10.55 13.10
CA THR A 10 13.01 9.74 11.88
C THR A 10 14.04 10.38 10.95
N ASN A 11 14.08 11.71 10.83
CA ASN A 11 15.10 12.41 10.05
C ASN A 11 16.51 12.25 10.62
N GLU A 12 16.67 12.32 11.95
CA GLU A 12 17.98 12.13 12.59
C GLU A 12 18.50 10.70 12.42
N THR A 13 17.62 9.70 12.56
CA THR A 13 17.99 8.29 12.31
C THR A 13 18.30 8.04 10.84
N VAL A 14 17.48 8.51 9.90
CA VAL A 14 17.76 8.39 8.47
C VAL A 14 19.07 9.10 8.10
N ASN A 15 19.33 10.31 8.60
CA ASN A 15 20.60 11.03 8.34
C ASN A 15 21.82 10.32 8.95
N ALA A 16 21.69 9.75 10.15
CA ALA A 16 22.76 8.98 10.79
C ALA A 16 23.06 7.65 10.08
N TRP A 17 22.08 7.08 9.39
CA TRP A 17 22.24 5.86 8.60
C TRP A 17 22.60 6.14 7.14
N ALA A 18 22.16 7.26 6.57
CA ALA A 18 22.47 7.68 5.20
C ALA A 18 23.98 7.88 5.01
N SER A 19 24.68 8.40 6.02
CA SER A 19 26.15 8.50 6.02
C SER A 19 26.87 7.14 6.08
N LYS A 20 26.15 6.07 6.45
CA LYS A 20 26.65 4.68 6.51
C LYS A 20 26.25 3.84 5.30
N VAL A 21 25.52 4.39 4.34
CA VAL A 21 25.17 3.68 3.11
C VAL A 21 26.39 3.69 2.21
N ASP A 22 26.93 2.51 1.93
CA ASP A 22 28.06 2.37 1.01
C ASP A 22 27.67 2.85 -0.41
N GLY A 23 28.61 3.50 -1.10
CA GLY A 23 28.39 4.10 -2.43
C GLY A 23 27.69 3.17 -3.44
N PRO A 24 28.09 1.89 -3.58
CA PRO A 24 27.41 0.93 -4.47
C PRO A 24 25.95 0.67 -4.11
N THR A 25 25.62 0.58 -2.81
CA THR A 25 24.26 0.34 -2.31
C THR A 25 23.37 1.55 -2.56
N GLY A 26 23.89 2.76 -2.38
CA GLY A 26 23.18 4.01 -2.66
C GLY A 26 22.84 4.17 -4.15
N LEU A 27 23.76 3.82 -5.05
CA LEU A 27 23.52 3.85 -6.50
C LEU A 27 22.47 2.81 -6.91
N ALA A 28 22.60 1.56 -6.44
CA ALA A 28 21.60 0.52 -6.70
C ALA A 28 20.21 0.88 -6.18
N ALA A 29 20.12 1.53 -5.01
CA ALA A 29 18.87 2.02 -4.46
C ALA A 29 18.25 3.14 -5.31
N ARG A 30 19.06 4.09 -5.82
CA ARG A 30 18.58 5.14 -6.74
C ARG A 30 18.03 4.57 -8.03
N ASP A 31 18.74 3.64 -8.65
CA ASP A 31 18.32 2.99 -9.90
C ASP A 31 17.02 2.20 -9.69
N ALA A 32 16.93 1.44 -8.59
CA ALA A 32 15.72 0.71 -8.22
C ALA A 32 14.54 1.65 -7.93
N THR A 33 14.77 2.78 -7.25
CA THR A 33 13.75 3.80 -7.02
C THR A 33 13.23 4.37 -8.33
N GLY A 34 14.10 4.64 -9.32
CA GLY A 34 13.66 5.07 -10.64
C GLY A 34 12.66 4.09 -11.28
N ALA A 35 12.97 2.79 -11.23
CA ALA A 35 12.07 1.74 -11.71
C ALA A 35 10.78 1.64 -10.89
N LEU A 36 10.85 1.80 -9.56
CA LEU A 36 9.69 1.77 -8.66
C LEU A 36 8.76 2.95 -8.90
N VAL A 37 9.29 4.17 -9.01
CA VAL A 37 8.53 5.38 -9.31
C VAL A 37 7.79 5.21 -10.63
N LEU A 38 8.46 4.68 -11.65
CA LEU A 38 7.82 4.40 -12.94
C LEU A 38 6.71 3.36 -12.80
N ALA A 39 6.96 2.24 -12.13
CA ALA A 39 5.95 1.21 -11.91
C ALA A 39 4.71 1.73 -11.15
N VAL A 40 4.91 2.52 -10.08
CA VAL A 40 3.82 3.13 -9.31
C VAL A 40 3.07 4.17 -10.16
N ARG A 41 3.77 4.97 -10.99
CA ARG A 41 3.14 5.90 -11.93
C ARG A 41 2.30 5.20 -12.98
N VAL A 42 2.69 4.02 -13.44
CA VAL A 42 1.85 3.21 -14.35
C VAL A 42 0.63 2.67 -13.59
N LEU A 43 0.84 2.13 -12.38
CA LEU A 43 -0.22 1.52 -11.57
C LEU A 43 -1.23 2.54 -11.00
N ARG A 44 -0.91 3.85 -11.05
CA ARG A 44 -1.79 4.93 -10.57
C ARG A 44 -3.16 4.95 -11.27
N TRP A 45 -3.20 4.55 -12.53
CA TRP A 45 -4.39 4.58 -13.38
C TRP A 45 -5.31 3.40 -13.11
N PRO A 46 -4.85 2.13 -13.16
CA PRO A 46 -5.69 0.99 -12.77
C PRO A 46 -6.26 1.10 -11.35
N THR A 47 -5.44 1.58 -10.38
CA THR A 47 -5.91 1.75 -9.00
C THR A 47 -6.92 2.87 -8.84
N LEU A 48 -6.79 3.95 -9.61
CA LEU A 48 -7.80 5.02 -9.65
C LEU A 48 -9.09 4.53 -10.29
N PHE A 49 -8.98 3.80 -11.40
CA PHE A 49 -10.13 3.21 -12.09
C PHE A 49 -10.93 2.31 -11.14
N LEU A 50 -10.26 1.45 -10.36
CA LEU A 50 -10.89 0.61 -9.35
C LEU A 50 -11.63 1.43 -8.28
N LEU A 51 -11.07 2.55 -7.82
CA LEU A 51 -11.75 3.44 -6.86
C LEU A 51 -13.00 4.09 -7.44
N VAL A 52 -12.90 4.56 -8.69
CA VAL A 52 -13.99 5.27 -9.37
C VAL A 52 -15.13 4.31 -9.73
N ILE A 53 -14.83 3.12 -10.22
CA ILE A 53 -15.87 2.15 -10.63
C ILE A 53 -16.61 1.54 -9.43
N THR A 54 -15.95 1.45 -8.26
CA THR A 54 -16.54 0.92 -7.03
C THR A 54 -17.27 1.98 -6.21
N ALA A 55 -16.98 3.27 -6.41
CA ALA A 55 -17.64 4.34 -5.64
C ALA A 55 -19.18 4.36 -5.80
N PRO A 56 -19.77 4.18 -7.01
CA PRO A 56 -21.23 4.13 -7.16
C PRO A 56 -21.88 2.95 -6.42
N ILE A 57 -21.15 1.88 -6.17
CA ILE A 57 -21.68 0.67 -5.52
C ILE A 57 -22.10 0.97 -4.08
N LEU A 58 -21.39 1.89 -3.41
CA LEU A 58 -21.71 2.35 -2.06
C LEU A 58 -23.08 3.07 -1.98
N ILE A 59 -23.60 3.56 -3.11
CA ILE A 59 -24.85 4.32 -3.15
C ILE A 59 -26.03 3.41 -2.82
N ALA A 60 -26.05 2.18 -3.33
CA ALA A 60 -27.18 1.27 -3.16
C ALA A 60 -27.49 0.93 -1.68
N PRO A 61 -26.54 0.42 -0.88
CA PRO A 61 -26.79 0.19 0.55
C PRO A 61 -27.03 1.50 1.31
N GLY A 62 -26.44 2.62 0.87
CA GLY A 62 -26.73 3.95 1.45
C GLY A 62 -28.18 4.41 1.24
N LEU A 63 -28.73 4.21 0.04
CA LEU A 63 -30.13 4.50 -0.25
C LEU A 63 -31.06 3.60 0.55
N ILE A 64 -30.79 2.30 0.62
CA ILE A 64 -31.61 1.36 1.41
C ILE A 64 -31.55 1.71 2.90
N ALA A 65 -30.36 2.01 3.43
CA ALA A 65 -30.21 2.41 4.83
C ALA A 65 -30.95 3.71 5.17
N GLY A 66 -31.06 4.65 4.22
CA GLY A 66 -31.72 5.94 4.43
C GLY A 66 -33.23 5.96 4.12
N LEU A 67 -33.73 5.01 3.33
CA LEU A 67 -35.13 4.98 2.87
C LEU A 67 -35.96 3.87 3.51
N SER A 68 -35.34 2.85 4.10
CA SER A 68 -36.03 1.77 4.81
C SER A 68 -36.05 2.02 6.31
N ASP A 69 -37.00 1.38 7.00
CA ASP A 69 -37.08 1.37 8.46
C ASP A 69 -36.78 -0.03 9.04
N GLY A 70 -36.47 -0.08 10.34
CA GLY A 70 -36.35 -1.32 11.09
C GLY A 70 -35.08 -2.13 10.80
N PRO A 71 -35.15 -3.48 10.86
CA PRO A 71 -33.97 -4.35 10.72
C PRO A 71 -33.26 -4.21 9.37
N VAL A 72 -34.00 -3.97 8.28
CA VAL A 72 -33.43 -3.82 6.93
C VAL A 72 -32.51 -2.61 6.86
N ALA A 73 -32.93 -1.48 7.42
CA ALA A 73 -32.13 -0.26 7.48
C ALA A 73 -30.82 -0.47 8.26
N THR A 74 -30.92 -1.16 9.40
CA THR A 74 -29.76 -1.47 10.25
C THR A 74 -28.74 -2.34 9.51
N ILE A 75 -29.20 -3.40 8.84
CA ILE A 75 -28.31 -4.30 8.08
C ILE A 75 -27.67 -3.55 6.92
N ALA A 76 -28.45 -2.77 6.17
CA ALA A 76 -27.93 -1.96 5.07
C ALA A 76 -26.86 -0.95 5.54
N ALA A 77 -27.05 -0.33 6.71
CA ALA A 77 -26.08 0.58 7.30
C ALA A 77 -24.78 -0.14 7.71
N ILE A 78 -24.87 -1.36 8.27
CA ILE A 78 -23.68 -2.17 8.61
C ILE A 78 -22.90 -2.54 7.35
N VAL A 79 -23.60 -2.98 6.30
CA VAL A 79 -22.99 -3.33 5.01
C VAL A 79 -22.27 -2.11 4.43
N LEU A 80 -22.95 -0.96 4.37
CA LEU A 80 -22.36 0.30 3.92
C LEU A 80 -21.10 0.64 4.72
N ALA A 81 -21.16 0.53 6.05
CA ALA A 81 -20.02 0.84 6.90
C ALA A 81 -18.80 -0.03 6.58
N VAL A 82 -18.99 -1.34 6.38
CA VAL A 82 -17.91 -2.26 6.00
C VAL A 82 -17.33 -1.89 4.63
N GLU A 83 -18.19 -1.61 3.64
CA GLU A 83 -17.75 -1.23 2.30
C GLU A 83 -16.96 0.08 2.30
N VAL A 84 -17.45 1.10 3.02
CA VAL A 84 -16.78 2.40 3.17
C VAL A 84 -15.42 2.23 3.87
N ILE A 85 -15.30 1.34 4.87
CA ILE A 85 -14.03 1.05 5.53
C ILE A 85 -13.02 0.47 4.53
N VAL A 86 -13.43 -0.53 3.73
CA VAL A 86 -12.55 -1.15 2.73
C VAL A 86 -12.16 -0.14 1.65
N TRP A 87 -13.13 0.61 1.12
CA TRP A 87 -12.92 1.63 0.10
C TRP A 87 -12.00 2.75 0.60
N GLY A 88 -12.24 3.24 1.81
CA GLY A 88 -11.45 4.29 2.46
C GLY A 88 -10.02 3.83 2.77
N ALA A 89 -9.86 2.61 3.29
CA ALA A 89 -8.55 2.04 3.58
C ALA A 89 -7.72 1.86 2.30
N PHE A 90 -8.32 1.38 1.21
CA PHE A 90 -7.64 1.29 -0.10
C PHE A 90 -7.27 2.66 -0.66
N SER A 91 -8.18 3.64 -0.56
CA SER A 91 -7.95 5.03 -0.98
C SER A 91 -6.77 5.66 -0.23
N TRP A 92 -6.77 5.53 1.10
CA TRP A 92 -5.71 6.03 1.96
C TRP A 92 -4.37 5.38 1.62
N ARG A 93 -4.35 4.06 1.46
CA ARG A 93 -3.17 3.29 1.05
C ARG A 93 -2.58 3.82 -0.25
N ARG A 94 -3.44 4.03 -1.26
CA ARG A 94 -3.05 4.58 -2.56
C ARG A 94 -2.41 5.96 -2.41
N LEU A 95 -3.00 6.84 -1.61
CA LEU A 95 -2.45 8.18 -1.37
C LEU A 95 -1.07 8.12 -0.71
N GLN A 96 -0.88 7.24 0.27
CA GLN A 96 0.42 7.10 0.95
C GLN A 96 1.51 6.57 0.00
N ILE A 97 1.20 5.61 -0.87
CA ILE A 97 2.14 5.12 -1.88
C ILE A 97 2.49 6.21 -2.89
N LEU A 98 1.51 7.02 -3.30
CA LEU A 98 1.75 8.15 -4.21
C LEU A 98 2.62 9.23 -3.56
N ARG A 99 2.35 9.58 -2.30
CA ARG A 99 3.20 10.51 -1.53
C ARG A 99 4.62 9.97 -1.34
N ALA A 100 4.76 8.66 -1.11
CA ALA A 100 6.07 8.04 -0.96
C ALA A 100 6.96 8.20 -2.22
N ILE A 101 6.37 8.24 -3.42
CA ILE A 101 7.10 8.43 -4.68
C ILE A 101 7.24 9.89 -5.13
N GLU A 102 6.68 10.86 -4.40
CA GLU A 102 6.81 12.28 -4.73
C GLU A 102 8.23 12.81 -4.53
N ASP A 103 8.99 12.19 -3.62
CA ASP A 103 10.42 12.47 -3.38
C ASP A 103 11.27 11.20 -3.64
N PRO A 104 11.71 11.00 -4.89
CA PRO A 104 12.50 9.83 -5.26
C PRO A 104 13.87 9.77 -4.56
N GLU A 105 14.45 10.91 -4.19
CA GLU A 105 15.78 10.96 -3.58
C GLU A 105 15.73 10.49 -2.13
N ASP A 106 14.75 10.97 -1.37
CA ASP A 106 14.50 10.50 -0.01
C ASP A 106 14.09 9.01 -0.01
N LEU A 107 13.24 8.59 -0.96
CA LEU A 107 12.86 7.18 -1.11
C LEU A 107 14.09 6.27 -1.40
N ALA A 108 14.97 6.67 -2.32
CA ALA A 108 16.20 5.94 -2.60
C ALA A 108 17.11 5.85 -1.37
N THR A 109 17.23 6.94 -0.62
CA THR A 109 18.01 6.98 0.61
C THR A 109 17.45 6.00 1.65
N GLN A 110 16.14 6.00 1.88
CA GLN A 110 15.51 5.09 2.83
C GLN A 110 15.57 3.62 2.38
N ILE A 111 15.53 3.34 1.07
CA ILE A 111 15.77 1.99 0.53
C ILE A 111 17.22 1.55 0.78
N GLY A 112 18.18 2.43 0.59
CA GLY A 112 19.60 2.18 0.90
C GLY A 112 19.83 1.91 2.39
N VAL A 113 19.17 2.69 3.27
CA VAL A 113 19.20 2.46 4.72
C VAL A 113 18.59 1.12 5.08
N ALA A 114 17.41 0.77 4.54
CA ALA A 114 16.77 -0.53 4.76
C ALA A 114 17.65 -1.70 4.29
N ALA A 115 18.38 -1.53 3.18
CA ALA A 115 19.34 -2.50 2.68
C ALA A 115 20.54 -2.66 3.64
N GLN A 116 21.08 -1.56 4.18
CA GLN A 116 22.16 -1.61 5.18
C GLN A 116 21.71 -2.30 6.48
N MET A 117 20.49 -2.01 6.93
CA MET A 117 19.90 -2.58 8.15
C MET A 117 19.64 -4.09 8.04
N SER A 118 19.60 -4.65 6.83
CA SER A 118 19.46 -6.10 6.62
C SER A 118 20.70 -6.91 7.02
N GLY A 119 21.84 -6.24 7.25
CA GLY A 119 23.14 -6.87 7.47
C GLY A 119 23.78 -7.46 6.20
N ARG A 120 23.17 -7.27 5.01
CA ARG A 120 23.62 -7.86 3.74
C ARG A 120 23.55 -6.87 2.56
N PRO A 121 24.17 -5.68 2.67
CA PRO A 121 24.00 -4.60 1.70
C PRO A 121 24.44 -4.98 0.28
N ALA A 122 25.51 -5.75 0.12
CA ALA A 122 26.03 -6.13 -1.20
C ALA A 122 25.09 -7.06 -1.99
N GLU A 123 24.43 -8.00 -1.32
CA GLU A 123 23.46 -8.89 -1.98
C GLU A 123 22.21 -8.10 -2.39
N ILE A 124 21.68 -7.27 -1.49
CA ILE A 124 20.51 -6.44 -1.76
C ILE A 124 20.81 -5.42 -2.87
N ALA A 125 22.00 -4.83 -2.90
CA ALA A 125 22.42 -3.96 -3.99
C ALA A 125 22.42 -4.70 -5.34
N GLY A 126 22.88 -5.95 -5.38
CA GLY A 126 22.82 -6.80 -6.57
C GLY A 126 21.38 -7.08 -7.03
N GLU A 127 20.48 -7.39 -6.10
CA GLU A 127 19.07 -7.64 -6.41
C GLU A 127 18.32 -6.37 -6.82
N LEU A 128 18.58 -5.22 -6.17
CA LEU A 128 18.05 -3.91 -6.55
C LEU A 128 18.52 -3.50 -7.95
N THR A 129 19.79 -3.72 -8.28
CA THR A 129 20.34 -3.47 -9.62
C THR A 129 19.66 -4.38 -10.66
N SER A 130 19.41 -5.64 -10.32
CA SER A 130 18.67 -6.59 -11.17
C SER A 130 17.22 -6.14 -11.40
N LEU A 131 16.55 -5.66 -10.35
CA LEU A 131 15.20 -5.09 -10.42
C LEU A 131 15.16 -3.87 -11.34
N ALA A 132 16.12 -2.96 -11.21
CA ALA A 132 16.22 -1.76 -12.04
C ALA A 132 16.40 -2.10 -13.53
N LYS A 133 17.28 -3.07 -13.83
CA LYS A 133 17.56 -3.50 -15.22
C LYS A 133 16.40 -4.23 -15.88
N GLN A 134 15.68 -5.06 -15.13
CA GLN A 134 14.67 -5.94 -15.73
C GLN A 134 13.30 -5.29 -15.90
N GLY A 135 12.97 -4.22 -15.16
CA GLY A 135 11.77 -3.40 -15.33
C GLY A 135 10.41 -4.14 -15.42
N GLY A 136 9.33 -3.39 -15.66
CA GLY A 136 8.06 -3.93 -16.16
C GLY A 136 7.02 -4.38 -15.11
N VAL A 137 5.92 -4.96 -15.61
CA VAL A 137 4.69 -5.29 -14.85
C VAL A 137 4.91 -6.26 -13.67
N LYS A 138 5.98 -7.04 -13.69
CA LYS A 138 6.33 -7.98 -12.62
C LYS A 138 7.27 -7.39 -11.56
N LEU A 139 7.65 -6.11 -11.66
CA LEU A 139 8.58 -5.47 -10.71
C LEU A 139 8.13 -5.63 -9.25
N MET A 140 6.86 -5.35 -8.94
CA MET A 140 6.33 -5.48 -7.58
C MET A 140 6.30 -6.94 -7.09
N SER A 141 6.00 -7.90 -7.97
CA SER A 141 6.07 -9.33 -7.62
C SER A 141 7.49 -9.80 -7.35
N ARG A 142 8.47 -9.28 -8.11
CA ARG A 142 9.89 -9.59 -7.93
C ARG A 142 10.45 -8.93 -6.68
N LEU A 143 10.10 -7.67 -6.41
CA LEU A 143 10.42 -6.98 -5.17
C LEU A 143 9.83 -7.75 -3.97
N ARG A 144 8.57 -8.19 -4.05
CA ARG A 144 7.97 -9.05 -3.03
C ARG A 144 8.74 -10.36 -2.86
N ALA A 145 9.09 -11.02 -3.96
CA ALA A 145 9.83 -12.28 -3.92
C ALA A 145 11.24 -12.11 -3.32
N MET A 146 11.91 -11.00 -3.63
CA MET A 146 13.20 -10.61 -3.05
C MET A 146 13.13 -10.63 -1.51
N TRP A 147 12.15 -9.93 -0.96
CA TRP A 147 11.96 -9.83 0.49
C TRP A 147 11.30 -11.04 1.15
N SER A 148 10.56 -11.86 0.39
CA SER A 148 9.87 -13.04 0.90
C SER A 148 10.72 -14.30 0.90
N ARG A 149 11.88 -14.30 0.24
CA ARG A 149 12.73 -15.50 0.06
C ARG A 149 13.53 -15.89 1.30
N LYS A 150 13.62 -15.02 2.30
CA LYS A 150 14.30 -15.30 3.57
C LYS A 150 13.50 -14.68 4.70
N ASP A 151 13.31 -15.43 5.79
CA ASP A 151 12.60 -14.96 6.98
C ASP A 151 13.16 -13.60 7.40
N PRO A 152 12.38 -12.52 7.21
CA PRO A 152 12.87 -11.21 7.58
C PRO A 152 12.96 -11.17 9.11
N ASP A 153 14.16 -10.90 9.62
CA ASP A 153 14.40 -10.77 11.05
C ASP A 153 13.37 -9.81 11.66
N VAL A 154 12.71 -10.22 12.74
CA VAL A 154 11.64 -9.45 13.41
C VAL A 154 12.15 -8.05 13.78
N VAL A 155 13.45 -7.94 14.08
CA VAL A 155 14.13 -6.66 14.36
C VAL A 155 14.20 -5.78 13.10
N TRP A 156 14.53 -6.36 11.95
CA TRP A 156 14.56 -5.65 10.68
C TRP A 156 13.17 -5.17 10.25
N ILE A 157 12.13 -6.00 10.40
CA ILE A 157 10.74 -5.61 10.09
C ILE A 157 10.32 -4.39 10.91
N ARG A 158 10.64 -4.38 12.21
CA ARG A 158 10.33 -3.26 13.11
C ARG A 158 11.04 -1.98 12.64
N ASN A 159 12.33 -2.06 12.37
CA ASN A 159 13.13 -0.92 11.95
C ASN A 159 12.73 -0.36 10.58
N VAL A 160 12.37 -1.22 9.63
CA VAL A 160 11.89 -0.79 8.31
C VAL A 160 10.47 -0.21 8.38
N SER A 161 9.65 -0.66 9.34
CA SER A 161 8.32 -0.09 9.56
C SER A 161 8.34 1.36 10.08
N ASP A 162 9.46 1.78 10.67
CA ASP A 162 9.71 3.15 11.14
C ASP A 162 10.11 4.12 10.02
N LEU A 163 10.46 3.61 8.82
CA LEU A 163 10.76 4.44 7.65
C LEU A 163 9.48 5.03 7.06
N ASP A 164 9.46 6.32 6.79
CA ASP A 164 8.19 6.98 6.41
C ASP A 164 7.68 6.59 5.01
N ARG A 165 8.59 6.58 4.02
CA ARG A 165 8.28 6.32 2.60
C ARG A 165 8.60 4.89 2.20
N ALA A 166 9.75 4.39 2.64
CA ALA A 166 10.22 3.06 2.26
C ALA A 166 9.27 1.97 2.74
N ARG A 167 8.69 2.10 3.95
CA ARG A 167 7.83 1.07 4.56
C ARG A 167 6.73 0.54 3.67
N TRP A 168 6.24 1.28 2.67
CA TRP A 168 5.18 0.80 1.77
C TRP A 168 5.66 -0.23 0.73
N PHE A 169 6.98 -0.38 0.59
CA PHE A 169 7.67 -1.23 -0.39
C PHE A 169 8.41 -2.43 0.24
N PHE A 170 8.16 -2.72 1.52
CA PHE A 170 8.71 -3.90 2.20
C PHE A 170 7.58 -4.79 2.76
N PRO A 171 7.85 -6.02 3.21
CA PRO A 171 6.90 -6.78 4.03
C PRO A 171 6.70 -6.10 5.41
N PRO A 172 5.51 -6.17 6.03
CA PRO A 172 4.29 -6.89 5.63
C PRO A 172 3.36 -6.08 4.71
N THR A 173 3.66 -4.80 4.52
CA THR A 173 2.83 -3.79 3.87
C THR A 173 2.59 -4.07 2.38
N ILE A 174 3.55 -4.64 1.66
CA ILE A 174 3.33 -5.12 0.28
C ILE A 174 2.22 -6.18 0.21
N GLY A 175 2.20 -7.13 1.15
CA GLY A 175 1.21 -8.20 1.19
C GLY A 175 -0.20 -7.68 1.46
N HIS A 176 -0.32 -6.72 2.37
CA HIS A 176 -1.59 -6.07 2.69
C HIS A 176 -2.16 -5.29 1.51
N THR A 177 -1.34 -4.64 0.70
CA THR A 177 -1.81 -3.91 -0.49
C THR A 177 -2.43 -4.85 -1.53
N ALA A 178 -1.84 -6.02 -1.75
CA ALA A 178 -2.42 -7.03 -2.65
C ALA A 178 -3.75 -7.59 -2.12
N LEU A 179 -3.80 -7.88 -0.80
CA LEU A 179 -5.01 -8.37 -0.15
C LEU A 179 -6.13 -7.32 -0.17
N MET A 180 -5.80 -6.04 0.05
CA MET A 180 -6.74 -4.93 -0.09
C MET A 180 -7.24 -4.76 -1.53
N ALA A 181 -6.36 -4.90 -2.54
CA ALA A 181 -6.79 -4.85 -3.93
C ALA A 181 -7.76 -5.99 -4.27
N VAL A 182 -7.51 -7.20 -3.76
CA VAL A 182 -8.42 -8.34 -3.91
C VAL A 182 -9.74 -8.09 -3.16
N ALA A 183 -9.70 -7.56 -1.94
CA ALA A 183 -10.89 -7.20 -1.19
C ALA A 183 -11.73 -6.14 -1.93
N MET A 184 -11.08 -5.13 -2.50
CA MET A 184 -11.72 -4.10 -3.32
C MET A 184 -12.38 -4.67 -4.57
N LEU A 185 -11.76 -5.66 -5.21
CA LEU A 185 -12.31 -6.36 -6.36
C LEU A 185 -13.55 -7.19 -5.99
N TRP A 186 -13.51 -7.84 -4.82
CA TRP A 186 -14.63 -8.61 -4.27
C TRP A 186 -15.80 -7.75 -3.79
N LEU A 187 -15.56 -6.47 -3.53
CA LEU A 187 -16.60 -5.51 -3.16
C LEU A 187 -17.70 -5.49 -4.24
N VAL A 188 -17.33 -5.55 -5.53
CA VAL A 188 -18.30 -5.52 -6.63
C VAL A 188 -19.33 -6.66 -6.58
N PRO A 189 -18.95 -7.95 -6.63
CA PRO A 189 -19.92 -9.05 -6.59
C PRO A 189 -20.62 -9.18 -5.24
N VAL A 190 -19.94 -8.91 -4.12
CA VAL A 190 -20.55 -9.01 -2.77
C VAL A 190 -21.63 -7.95 -2.61
N SER A 191 -21.33 -6.69 -2.91
CA SER A 191 -22.30 -5.60 -2.83
C SER A 191 -23.47 -5.79 -3.79
N ALA A 192 -23.24 -6.36 -4.97
CA ALA A 192 -24.33 -6.68 -5.91
C ALA A 192 -25.31 -7.72 -5.32
N VAL A 193 -24.79 -8.82 -4.74
CA VAL A 193 -25.61 -9.86 -4.13
C VAL A 193 -26.32 -9.34 -2.88
N VAL A 194 -25.60 -8.66 -1.99
CA VAL A 194 -26.15 -8.13 -0.74
C VAL A 194 -27.17 -7.03 -1.03
N GLY A 195 -26.87 -6.11 -1.96
CA GLY A 195 -27.79 -5.08 -2.40
C GLY A 195 -29.07 -5.65 -3.00
N PHE A 196 -28.97 -6.71 -3.83
CA PHE A 196 -30.14 -7.40 -4.37
C PHE A 196 -31.00 -8.03 -3.26
N LEU A 197 -30.38 -8.74 -2.31
CA LEU A 197 -31.11 -9.36 -1.19
C LEU A 197 -31.78 -8.32 -0.29
N LEU A 198 -31.09 -7.23 0.01
CA LEU A 198 -31.63 -6.12 0.79
C LEU A 198 -32.79 -5.44 0.06
N PHE A 199 -32.69 -5.26 -1.26
CA PHE A 199 -33.77 -4.71 -2.07
C PHE A 199 -35.01 -5.61 -2.06
N VAL A 200 -34.84 -6.92 -2.22
CA VAL A 200 -35.96 -7.88 -2.12
C VAL A 200 -36.58 -7.85 -0.72
N ALA A 201 -35.76 -7.81 0.33
CA ALA A 201 -36.24 -7.75 1.71
C ALA A 201 -36.95 -6.41 2.04
N ALA A 202 -36.54 -5.32 1.41
CA ALA A 202 -37.18 -4.01 1.56
C ALA A 202 -38.55 -3.94 0.88
N ILE A 203 -38.76 -4.67 -0.23
CA ILE A 203 -40.07 -4.76 -0.91
C ILE A 203 -41.01 -5.74 -0.20
N ALA A 204 -40.46 -6.79 0.41
CA ALA A 204 -41.24 -7.84 1.07
C ALA A 204 -41.75 -7.45 2.48
N ASN A 205 -41.24 -6.37 3.06
CA ASN A 205 -41.74 -5.75 4.29
C ASN A 205 -42.67 -4.57 3.97
#